data_AF-A1BH73-F1
#
_entry.id   AF-A1BH73-F1
#
_cell.length_a   1.000
_cell.length_b   1.000
_cell.length_c   1.000
_cell.angle_alpha   90.00
_cell.angle_beta   90.00
_cell.angle_gamma   90.00
#
_symmetry.space_group_name_H-M   'P 1'
#
loop_
_entity.id
_entity.type
_entity.pdbx_description
1 polymer ?
#
loop_
_entity_poly.entity_id
_entity_poly.type
_entity_poly.pdbx_seq_one_letter_code
_entity_poly.pdbx_strand_id
1 'polypeptide(L)'
;MNLFINDLPCEAAIGQTLGKAARVNHSHVGYVCAGQGICQACYVTVQEGADSLSPLSDVEKAFLSDRQIAKGGRLACQAVIERDGVVKVLSRPEEVRRMLFNNPVALFGYGAEMGRDTASRILPGIANLAGRAVRGELGGKSALPDFLEGVGAAFQLAVTTAPKMIPFGDQFRTLLSAFPIPVPFFNQPAIVAKTGLVSLPVSVSGTPLPIALPVPDAIIEKPDLAALEGISEAQAIKLIKAGVKTLDMLLLKGADRKGRKLLADETALSEEEVLTLVNRADLARIKGIGVHYSELLEAAGVDTVPELAQRNAANLMLKLQDVNKSKKLVLQLPTAEQVKDWVQQAKTLRRMVTY
;
A
#
# COMPACT_ATOMS: atom_id res chain seq x y z
N MET A 1 -31.32 -13.80 20.47
CA MET A 1 -30.55 -12.85 19.67
C MET A 1 -30.08 -13.50 18.39
N ASN A 2 -30.36 -12.88 17.26
CA ASN A 2 -29.97 -13.37 15.93
C ASN A 2 -28.83 -12.50 15.39
N LEU A 3 -27.59 -12.94 15.64
CA LEU A 3 -26.39 -12.24 15.16
C LEU A 3 -25.85 -12.92 13.91
N PHE A 4 -25.56 -12.12 12.88
CA PHE A 4 -24.85 -12.56 11.69
C PHE A 4 -23.57 -11.74 11.53
N ILE A 5 -22.44 -12.43 11.39
CA ILE A 5 -21.14 -11.81 11.12
C ILE A 5 -20.64 -12.40 9.81
N ASN A 6 -20.36 -11.55 8.81
CA ASN A 6 -19.92 -12.00 7.48
C ASN A 6 -20.88 -13.01 6.86
N ASP A 7 -22.19 -12.75 6.99
CA ASP A 7 -23.30 -13.62 6.55
C ASP A 7 -23.38 -14.99 7.24
N LEU A 8 -22.57 -15.23 8.28
CA LEU A 8 -22.60 -16.46 9.08
C LEU A 8 -23.37 -16.24 10.39
N PRO A 9 -24.32 -17.13 10.75
CA PRO A 9 -25.02 -17.06 12.02
C PRO A 9 -24.03 -17.28 13.17
N CYS A 10 -24.21 -16.52 14.26
CA CYS A 10 -23.34 -16.54 15.42
C CYS A 10 -24.16 -16.66 16.70
N GLU A 11 -23.69 -17.50 17.62
CA GLU A 11 -24.18 -17.54 19.00
C GLU A 11 -23.75 -16.28 19.75
N ALA A 12 -24.72 -15.57 20.31
CA ALA A 12 -24.46 -14.35 21.08
C ALA A 12 -25.52 -14.17 22.18
N ALA A 13 -25.07 -13.62 23.31
CA ALA A 13 -25.93 -13.26 24.43
C ALA A 13 -26.03 -11.74 24.59
N ILE A 14 -27.15 -11.27 25.17
CA ILE A 14 -27.28 -9.89 25.63
C ILE A 14 -26.22 -9.63 26.72
N GLY A 15 -25.64 -8.44 26.73
CA GLY A 15 -24.51 -8.04 27.57
C GLY A 15 -23.13 -8.43 27.00
N GLN A 16 -23.09 -9.20 25.91
CA GLN A 16 -21.84 -9.57 25.23
C GLN A 16 -21.42 -8.51 24.21
N THR A 17 -20.11 -8.32 24.02
CA THR A 17 -19.60 -7.50 22.92
C THR A 17 -19.62 -8.28 21.60
N LEU A 18 -19.82 -7.59 20.47
CA LEU A 18 -19.72 -8.18 19.14
C LEU A 18 -18.38 -8.89 18.93
N GLY A 19 -17.29 -8.33 19.46
CA GLY A 19 -15.94 -8.90 19.37
C GLY A 19 -15.75 -10.15 20.23
N LYS A 20 -16.49 -10.31 21.34
CA LYS A 20 -16.51 -11.58 22.08
C LYS A 20 -17.34 -12.62 21.30
N ALA A 21 -18.49 -12.24 20.75
CA ALA A 21 -19.31 -13.15 19.93
C ALA A 21 -18.55 -13.65 18.69
N ALA A 22 -17.87 -12.75 17.97
CA ALA A 22 -17.06 -13.12 16.80
C ALA A 22 -15.94 -14.12 17.11
N ARG A 23 -15.30 -14.02 18.29
CA ARG A 23 -14.22 -14.93 18.71
C ARG A 23 -14.75 -16.34 19.01
N VAL A 24 -15.88 -16.43 19.71
CA VAL A 24 -16.51 -17.72 20.04
C VAL A 24 -16.97 -18.45 18.78
N ASN A 25 -17.45 -17.71 17.79
CA ASN A 25 -17.98 -18.27 16.54
C ASN A 25 -16.95 -18.32 15.39
N HIS A 26 -15.68 -17.97 15.65
CA HIS A 26 -14.60 -17.94 14.65
C HIS A 26 -14.91 -17.12 13.38
N SER A 27 -15.68 -16.03 13.50
CA SER A 27 -16.28 -15.31 12.36
C SER A 27 -15.41 -14.21 11.75
N HIS A 28 -14.08 -14.37 11.77
CA HIS A 28 -13.10 -13.47 11.13
C HIS A 28 -13.26 -11.96 11.42
N VAL A 29 -13.25 -11.59 12.70
CA VAL A 29 -13.09 -10.20 13.17
C VAL A 29 -11.76 -10.08 13.90
N GLY A 30 -10.96 -9.05 13.60
CA GLY A 30 -9.65 -8.87 14.23
C GLY A 30 -9.72 -8.49 15.71
N TYR A 31 -8.71 -8.86 16.50
CA TYR A 31 -8.67 -8.59 17.95
C TYR A 31 -7.25 -8.35 18.48
N VAL A 32 -6.42 -7.64 17.72
CA VAL A 32 -4.98 -7.41 18.01
C VAL A 32 -4.73 -6.95 19.45
N CYS A 33 -5.53 -6.01 19.96
CA CYS A 33 -5.39 -5.52 21.33
C CYS A 33 -6.19 -6.30 22.39
N ALA A 34 -6.59 -7.53 22.11
CA ALA A 34 -7.42 -8.36 22.97
C ALA A 34 -8.75 -7.72 23.42
N GLY A 35 -9.22 -6.70 22.71
CA GLY A 35 -10.47 -5.99 23.00
C GLY A 35 -10.36 -4.81 23.97
N GLN A 36 -9.14 -4.33 24.22
CA GLN A 36 -8.89 -3.18 25.11
C GLN A 36 -9.26 -1.81 24.51
N GLY A 37 -9.77 -1.78 23.27
CA GLY A 37 -10.18 -0.53 22.63
C GLY A 37 -9.03 0.44 22.40
N ILE A 38 -7.84 -0.07 22.07
CA ILE A 38 -6.65 0.75 21.78
C ILE A 38 -6.24 0.69 20.29
N CYS A 39 -6.98 -0.05 19.48
CA CYS A 39 -6.74 -0.22 18.04
C CYS A 39 -8.07 -0.39 17.29
N GLN A 40 -8.02 -0.30 15.97
CA GLN A 40 -9.18 -0.48 15.09
C GLN A 40 -9.27 -1.87 14.44
N ALA A 41 -8.47 -2.85 14.84
CA ALA A 41 -8.44 -4.18 14.20
C ALA A 41 -9.80 -4.92 14.24
N CYS A 42 -10.63 -4.59 15.23
CA CYS A 42 -11.97 -5.14 15.40
C CYS A 42 -13.07 -4.34 14.69
N TYR A 43 -12.70 -3.45 13.77
CA TYR A 43 -13.68 -2.65 13.04
C TYR A 43 -14.66 -3.54 12.28
N VAL A 44 -15.94 -3.21 12.43
CA VAL A 44 -17.04 -3.80 11.68
C VAL A 44 -18.00 -2.71 11.23
N THR A 45 -18.72 -2.97 10.14
CA THR A 45 -19.81 -2.13 9.66
C THR A 45 -21.12 -2.81 10.01
N VAL A 46 -21.98 -2.13 10.78
CA VAL A 46 -23.33 -2.60 11.10
C VAL A 46 -24.23 -2.31 9.92
N GLN A 47 -24.74 -3.36 9.29
CA GLN A 47 -25.65 -3.28 8.15
C GLN A 47 -27.11 -3.24 8.61
N GLU A 48 -27.44 -3.98 9.67
CA GLU A 48 -28.78 -4.05 10.25
C GLU A 48 -28.69 -4.17 11.77
N GLY A 49 -29.69 -3.64 12.49
CA GLY A 49 -29.85 -3.87 13.94
C GLY A 49 -29.07 -2.94 14.86
N ALA A 50 -28.63 -1.76 14.40
CA ALA A 50 -27.86 -0.81 15.22
C ALA A 50 -28.54 -0.46 16.56
N ASP A 51 -29.87 -0.39 16.60
CA ASP A 51 -30.66 -0.09 17.80
C ASP A 51 -30.56 -1.18 18.89
N SER A 52 -30.16 -2.40 18.51
CA SER A 52 -29.95 -3.50 19.47
C SER A 52 -28.58 -3.43 20.16
N LEU A 53 -27.71 -2.53 19.70
CA LEU A 53 -26.37 -2.32 20.24
C LEU A 53 -26.32 -1.11 21.17
N SER A 54 -25.34 -1.11 22.05
CA SER A 54 -25.03 0.02 22.91
C SER A 54 -24.72 1.28 22.09
N PRO A 55 -24.95 2.47 22.67
CA PRO A 55 -24.49 3.72 22.09
C PRO A 55 -22.98 3.68 21.81
N LEU A 56 -22.53 4.56 20.91
CA LEU A 56 -21.10 4.75 20.65
C LEU A 56 -20.38 5.17 21.94
N SER A 57 -19.39 4.38 22.34
CA SER A 57 -18.55 4.72 23.49
C SER A 57 -17.59 5.86 23.17
N ASP A 58 -17.01 6.47 24.20
CA ASP A 58 -16.00 7.52 24.02
C ASP A 58 -14.72 6.98 23.35
N VAL A 59 -14.43 5.69 23.55
CA VAL A 59 -13.36 5.00 22.84
C VAL A 59 -13.71 4.90 21.35
N GLU A 60 -14.93 4.48 21.01
CA GLU A 60 -15.35 4.43 19.61
C GLU A 60 -15.30 5.80 18.95
N LYS A 61 -15.77 6.85 19.61
CA LYS A 61 -15.69 8.23 19.08
C LYS A 61 -14.26 8.73 18.92
N ALA A 62 -13.35 8.32 19.81
CA ALA A 62 -11.95 8.70 19.73
C ALA A 62 -11.24 8.04 18.53
N PHE A 63 -11.59 6.79 18.23
CA PHE A 63 -10.91 6.03 17.18
C PHE A 63 -11.64 6.03 15.84
N LEU A 64 -12.95 6.18 15.78
CA LEU A 64 -13.70 6.14 14.52
C LEU A 64 -13.93 7.53 13.95
N SER A 65 -13.74 7.69 12.64
CA SER A 65 -14.06 8.95 11.96
C SER A 65 -15.57 9.17 11.88
N ASP A 66 -16.01 10.41 11.73
CA ASP A 66 -17.44 10.72 11.58
C ASP A 66 -18.03 10.03 10.34
N ARG A 67 -17.21 9.89 9.28
CA ARG A 67 -17.58 9.13 8.08
C ARG A 67 -17.79 7.65 8.39
N GLN A 68 -16.87 7.04 9.16
CA GLN A 68 -17.01 5.64 9.56
C GLN A 68 -18.25 5.43 10.41
N ILE A 69 -18.48 6.32 11.39
CA ILE A 69 -19.66 6.29 12.25
C ILE A 69 -20.93 6.43 11.40
N ALA A 70 -20.98 7.38 10.46
CA ALA A 70 -22.12 7.57 9.57
C ALA A 70 -22.40 6.35 8.67
N LYS A 71 -21.35 5.60 8.29
CA LYS A 71 -21.49 4.33 7.55
C LYS A 71 -21.89 3.14 8.44
N GLY A 72 -22.15 3.34 9.74
CA GLY A 72 -22.48 2.25 10.68
C GLY A 72 -21.25 1.57 11.29
N GLY A 73 -20.07 2.19 11.19
CA GLY A 73 -18.83 1.67 11.73
C GLY A 73 -18.85 1.57 13.26
N ARG A 74 -18.41 0.43 13.78
CA ARG A 74 -18.28 0.13 15.21
C ARG A 74 -16.94 -0.52 15.50
N LEU A 75 -16.45 -0.36 16.73
CA LEU A 75 -15.41 -1.24 17.25
C LEU A 75 -16.10 -2.43 17.90
N ALA A 76 -16.00 -3.61 17.29
CA ALA A 76 -16.72 -4.79 17.78
C ALA A 76 -16.37 -5.12 19.24
N CYS A 77 -15.16 -4.81 19.70
CA CYS A 77 -14.78 -5.02 21.10
C CYS A 77 -15.45 -4.07 22.10
N GLN A 78 -16.03 -2.96 21.65
CA GLN A 78 -16.70 -1.95 22.49
C GLN A 78 -18.22 -1.97 22.32
N ALA A 79 -18.73 -2.41 21.15
CA ALA A 79 -20.15 -2.51 20.89
C ALA A 79 -20.77 -3.70 21.67
N VAL A 80 -21.63 -3.39 22.65
CA VAL A 80 -22.34 -4.37 23.49
C VAL A 80 -23.72 -4.62 22.91
N ILE A 81 -24.17 -5.87 22.91
CA ILE A 81 -25.54 -6.24 22.56
C ILE A 81 -26.42 -5.95 23.77
N GLU A 82 -27.33 -4.97 23.68
CA GLU A 82 -28.16 -4.55 24.82
C GLU A 82 -29.59 -5.09 24.75
N ARG A 83 -30.07 -5.38 23.55
CA ARG A 83 -31.45 -5.82 23.31
C ARG A 83 -31.48 -7.01 22.38
N ASP A 84 -32.55 -7.78 22.48
CA ASP A 84 -32.82 -8.87 21.55
C ASP A 84 -33.26 -8.32 20.19
N GLY A 85 -32.84 -8.96 19.11
CA GLY A 85 -33.10 -8.49 17.75
C GLY A 85 -32.29 -9.25 16.69
N VAL A 86 -32.34 -8.72 15.46
CA VAL A 86 -31.48 -9.17 14.36
C VAL A 86 -30.38 -8.14 14.16
N VAL A 87 -29.13 -8.57 14.25
CA VAL A 87 -27.96 -7.73 13.96
C VAL A 87 -27.14 -8.39 12.87
N LYS A 88 -26.85 -7.64 11.81
CA LYS A 88 -25.94 -8.08 10.74
C LYS A 88 -24.75 -7.15 10.67
N VAL A 89 -23.56 -7.72 10.74
CA VAL A 89 -22.31 -6.96 10.66
C VAL A 89 -21.36 -7.56 9.64
N LEU A 90 -20.63 -6.68 8.96
CA LEU A 90 -19.59 -7.04 8.01
C LEU A 90 -18.24 -6.64 8.59
N SER A 91 -17.30 -7.58 8.65
CA SER A 91 -15.94 -7.29 9.09
C SER A 91 -15.14 -6.64 7.97
N ARG A 92 -14.19 -5.79 8.34
CA ARG A 92 -13.30 -5.15 7.37
C ARG A 92 -12.55 -6.13 6.46
N PRO A 93 -12.01 -7.26 6.97
CA PRO A 93 -11.43 -8.29 6.09
C PRO A 93 -12.40 -8.85 5.06
N GLU A 94 -13.65 -9.07 5.43
CA GLU A 94 -14.66 -9.59 4.51
C GLU A 94 -15.12 -8.53 3.50
N GLU A 95 -15.26 -7.28 3.91
CA GLU A 95 -15.50 -6.14 3.01
C GLU A 95 -14.38 -6.04 1.95
N VAL A 96 -13.13 -6.10 2.38
CA VAL A 96 -11.94 -6.11 1.52
C VAL A 96 -11.94 -7.33 0.59
N ARG A 97 -12.26 -8.52 1.10
CA ARG A 97 -12.38 -9.74 0.29
C ARG A 97 -13.42 -9.56 -0.82
N ARG A 98 -14.61 -9.03 -0.49
CA ARG A 98 -15.67 -8.79 -1.48
C ARG A 98 -15.26 -7.77 -2.53
N MET A 99 -14.58 -6.69 -2.13
CA MET A 99 -14.05 -5.70 -3.06
C MET A 99 -13.02 -6.32 -4.01
N LEU A 100 -12.12 -7.16 -3.49
CA LEU A 100 -11.11 -7.84 -4.30
C LEU A 100 -11.73 -8.68 -5.42
N PHE A 101 -12.81 -9.41 -5.13
CA PHE A 101 -13.44 -10.31 -6.11
C PHE A 101 -14.42 -9.61 -7.06
N ASN A 102 -15.10 -8.54 -6.61
CA ASN A 102 -16.17 -7.92 -7.39
C ASN A 102 -15.78 -6.59 -8.04
N ASN A 103 -14.85 -5.83 -7.46
CA ASN A 103 -14.38 -4.54 -8.00
C ASN A 103 -13.00 -4.17 -7.42
N PRO A 104 -11.90 -4.80 -7.89
CA PRO A 104 -10.57 -4.61 -7.31
C PRO A 104 -10.04 -3.18 -7.47
N VAL A 105 -10.54 -2.42 -8.45
CA VAL A 105 -10.18 -1.00 -8.65
C VAL A 105 -10.68 -0.13 -7.49
N ALA A 106 -11.80 -0.49 -6.87
CA ALA A 106 -12.33 0.22 -5.70
C ALA A 106 -11.42 0.13 -4.46
N LEU A 107 -10.50 -0.86 -4.42
CA LEU A 107 -9.56 -1.05 -3.31
C LEU A 107 -8.61 0.14 -3.12
N PHE A 108 -8.22 0.79 -4.22
CA PHE A 108 -7.35 1.97 -4.20
C PHE A 108 -8.05 3.18 -3.54
N GLY A 109 -9.29 3.45 -3.93
CA GLY A 109 -10.12 4.47 -3.31
C GLY A 109 -10.38 4.17 -1.83
N TYR A 110 -10.64 2.91 -1.52
CA TYR A 110 -10.84 2.42 -0.16
C TYR A 110 -9.61 2.62 0.73
N GLY A 111 -8.41 2.33 0.25
CA GLY A 111 -7.15 2.56 0.99
C GLY A 111 -6.92 4.04 1.32
N ALA A 112 -7.08 4.93 0.34
CA ALA A 112 -6.97 6.37 0.55
C ALA A 112 -8.05 6.91 1.51
N GLU A 113 -9.24 6.32 1.46
CA GLU A 113 -10.33 6.58 2.41
C GLU A 113 -9.97 6.16 3.84
N MET A 114 -9.33 5.01 4.04
CA MET A 114 -8.87 4.51 5.34
C MET A 114 -7.69 5.30 5.92
N GLY A 115 -6.75 5.71 5.06
CA GLY A 115 -5.64 6.57 5.47
C GLY A 115 -6.14 7.91 6.04
N ARG A 116 -7.08 8.56 5.35
CA ARG A 116 -7.69 9.82 5.81
C ARG A 116 -8.45 9.66 7.13
N ASP A 117 -9.25 8.59 7.26
CA ASP A 117 -9.96 8.30 8.51
C ASP A 117 -8.98 8.14 9.67
N THR A 118 -7.95 7.31 9.47
CA THR A 118 -6.93 7.04 10.48
C THR A 118 -6.24 8.34 10.88
N ALA A 119 -5.73 9.11 9.91
CA ALA A 119 -5.05 10.38 10.15
C ALA A 119 -5.91 11.36 10.97
N SER A 120 -7.20 11.46 10.66
CA SER A 120 -8.14 12.33 11.40
C SER A 120 -8.36 11.92 12.85
N ARG A 121 -8.10 10.66 13.20
CA ARG A 121 -8.34 10.08 14.53
C ARG A 121 -7.08 9.75 15.32
N ILE A 122 -5.88 10.00 14.77
CA ILE A 122 -4.61 9.80 15.50
C ILE A 122 -4.55 10.65 16.76
N LEU A 123 -4.75 11.98 16.65
CA LEU A 123 -4.65 12.88 17.80
C LEU A 123 -5.74 12.59 18.86
N PRO A 124 -7.04 12.47 18.48
CA PRO A 124 -8.08 12.07 19.44
C PRO A 124 -7.81 10.71 20.09
N GLY A 125 -7.34 9.72 19.33
CA GLY A 125 -7.00 8.40 19.83
C GLY A 125 -5.87 8.43 20.85
N ILE A 126 -4.77 9.15 20.56
CA ILE A 126 -3.65 9.34 21.49
C ILE A 126 -4.11 10.04 22.78
N ALA A 127 -4.88 11.13 22.65
CA ALA A 127 -5.40 11.85 23.80
C ALA A 127 -6.31 10.97 24.68
N ASN A 128 -7.18 10.18 24.04
CA ASN A 128 -8.03 9.21 24.73
C ASN A 128 -7.19 8.16 25.47
N LEU A 129 -6.19 7.57 24.82
CA LEU A 129 -5.28 6.58 25.42
C LEU A 129 -4.52 7.15 26.62
N ALA A 130 -3.94 8.35 26.48
CA ALA A 130 -3.25 9.01 27.56
C ALA A 130 -4.18 9.25 28.76
N GLY A 131 -5.41 9.72 28.51
CA GLY A 131 -6.41 9.89 29.56
C GLY A 131 -6.78 8.58 30.27
N ARG A 132 -6.88 7.48 29.52
CA ARG A 132 -7.17 6.14 30.06
C ARG A 132 -5.99 5.58 30.87
N ALA A 133 -4.76 5.82 30.43
CA ALA A 133 -3.56 5.46 31.16
C ALA A 133 -3.47 6.19 32.51
N VAL A 134 -3.75 7.50 32.52
CA VAL A 134 -3.80 8.31 33.76
C VAL A 134 -4.87 7.80 34.72
N ARG A 135 -6.04 7.36 34.22
CA ARG A 135 -7.12 6.78 35.03
C ARG A 135 -6.86 5.33 35.47
N GLY A 136 -5.75 4.72 35.06
CA GLY A 136 -5.41 3.34 35.40
C GLY A 136 -6.23 2.28 34.66
N GLU A 137 -6.96 2.66 33.61
CA GLU A 137 -7.77 1.76 32.78
C GLU A 137 -6.91 0.95 31.80
N LEU A 138 -5.62 1.29 31.69
CA LEU A 138 -4.62 0.61 30.88
C LEU A 138 -3.47 0.20 31.81
N GLY A 139 -3.33 -1.10 32.10
CA GLY A 139 -2.05 -1.70 32.48
C GLY A 139 -1.36 -1.32 33.81
N GLY A 140 -1.98 -0.60 34.74
CA GLY A 140 -1.40 -0.35 36.08
C GLY A 140 -0.43 0.86 36.16
N LYS A 141 0.24 1.04 37.31
CA LYS A 141 0.92 2.30 37.71
C LYS A 141 2.12 2.74 36.84
N SER A 142 2.66 1.88 35.97
CA SER A 142 3.76 2.22 35.04
C SER A 142 3.29 2.60 33.63
N ALA A 143 1.99 2.51 33.35
CA ALA A 143 1.48 2.61 31.98
C ALA A 143 1.70 3.97 31.31
N LEU A 144 1.78 5.07 32.07
CA LEU A 144 1.98 6.41 31.52
C LEU A 144 3.45 6.65 31.09
N PRO A 145 4.47 6.37 31.93
CA PRO A 145 5.87 6.35 31.48
C PRO A 145 6.11 5.47 30.26
N ASP A 146 5.60 4.22 30.29
CA ASP A 146 5.80 3.25 29.21
C ASP A 146 5.11 3.71 27.91
N PHE A 147 3.93 4.34 28.02
CA PHE A 147 3.25 4.94 26.89
C PHE A 147 4.00 6.15 26.32
N LEU A 148 4.50 7.05 27.17
CA LEU A 148 5.27 8.22 26.74
C LEU A 148 6.59 7.82 26.08
N GLU A 149 7.27 6.81 26.61
CA GLU A 149 8.46 6.23 26.00
C GLU A 149 8.13 5.61 24.64
N GLY A 150 7.06 4.82 24.56
CA GLY A 150 6.59 4.22 23.30
C GLY A 150 6.19 5.25 22.25
N VAL A 151 5.48 6.31 22.65
CA VAL A 151 5.12 7.44 21.77
C VAL A 151 6.37 8.21 21.35
N GLY A 152 7.30 8.46 22.25
CA GLY A 152 8.58 9.10 21.96
C GLY A 152 9.41 8.30 20.98
N ALA A 153 9.52 6.98 21.18
CA ALA A 153 10.19 6.07 20.28
C ALA A 153 9.50 6.00 18.91
N ALA A 154 8.17 5.94 18.87
CA ALA A 154 7.41 5.93 17.62
C ALA A 154 7.50 7.27 16.86
N PHE A 155 7.47 8.40 17.57
CA PHE A 155 7.66 9.73 16.99
C PHE A 155 9.09 9.90 16.49
N GLN A 156 10.09 9.49 17.28
CA GLN A 156 11.48 9.51 16.87
C GLN A 156 11.69 8.61 15.65
N LEU A 157 11.11 7.41 15.64
CA LEU A 157 11.13 6.52 14.49
C LEU A 157 10.47 7.19 13.28
N ALA A 158 9.31 7.81 13.44
CA ALA A 158 8.64 8.53 12.35
C ALA A 158 9.48 9.72 11.85
N VAL A 159 10.02 10.57 12.71
CA VAL A 159 10.82 11.74 12.30
C VAL A 159 12.15 11.32 11.68
N THR A 160 12.78 10.26 12.16
CA THR A 160 14.09 9.80 11.65
C THR A 160 13.99 8.87 10.45
N THR A 161 12.87 8.15 10.33
CA THR A 161 12.70 7.05 9.37
C THR A 161 11.63 7.36 8.33
N ALA A 162 10.56 8.11 8.64
CA ALA A 162 9.55 8.48 7.64
C ALA A 162 10.12 9.31 6.48
N PRO A 163 11.02 10.30 6.68
CA PRO A 163 11.68 10.98 5.56
C PRO A 163 12.53 10.03 4.70
N LYS A 164 12.99 8.93 5.28
CA LYS A 164 13.78 7.88 4.61
C LYS A 164 12.90 6.80 3.96
N MET A 165 11.62 6.74 4.30
CA MET A 165 10.66 5.73 3.84
C MET A 165 9.56 6.30 2.93
N ILE A 166 9.43 7.63 2.80
CA ILE A 166 8.56 8.28 1.82
C ILE A 166 9.35 8.46 0.51
N PRO A 167 9.05 7.71 -0.56
CA PRO A 167 9.68 7.95 -1.85
C PRO A 167 9.12 9.25 -2.46
N PHE A 168 9.98 10.07 -3.06
CA PHE A 168 9.62 11.25 -3.88
C PHE A 168 9.11 12.52 -3.17
N GLY A 169 9.45 12.77 -1.89
CA GLY A 169 8.98 13.93 -1.13
C GLY A 169 9.15 15.32 -1.80
N ASP A 170 10.24 15.54 -2.55
CA ASP A 170 10.47 16.79 -3.28
C ASP A 170 9.78 16.81 -4.65
N GLN A 171 9.75 15.69 -5.37
CA GLN A 171 9.07 15.57 -6.66
C GLN A 171 7.55 15.66 -6.52
N PHE A 172 6.99 15.16 -5.41
CA PHE A 172 5.58 15.27 -5.07
C PHE A 172 5.15 16.74 -4.86
N ARG A 173 6.01 17.57 -4.24
CA ARG A 173 5.81 19.04 -4.11
C ARG A 173 5.83 19.74 -5.47
N THR A 174 6.76 19.38 -6.34
CA THR A 174 6.87 19.96 -7.69
C THR A 174 5.69 19.56 -8.59
N LEU A 175 5.23 18.30 -8.50
CA LEU A 175 4.05 17.81 -9.21
C LEU A 175 2.76 18.51 -8.75
N LEU A 176 2.63 18.74 -7.44
CA LEU A 176 1.50 19.48 -6.85
C LEU A 176 1.48 20.95 -7.25
N SER A 177 2.65 21.59 -7.45
CA SER A 177 2.73 22.97 -7.95
C SER A 177 2.40 23.13 -9.45
N ALA A 178 2.34 22.02 -10.19
CA ALA A 178 2.10 21.99 -11.63
C ALA A 178 0.63 21.70 -12.03
N PHE A 179 -0.24 21.40 -11.06
CA PHE A 179 -1.68 21.18 -11.28
C PHE A 179 -2.52 22.33 -10.68
N PRO A 180 -3.49 22.90 -11.41
CA PRO A 180 -4.28 24.03 -10.95
C PRO A 180 -5.48 23.52 -10.11
N ILE A 181 -5.22 22.89 -8.97
CA ILE A 181 -6.26 22.54 -8.01
C ILE A 181 -5.90 23.18 -6.66
N PRO A 182 -6.76 24.04 -6.09
CA PRO A 182 -6.47 24.70 -4.83
C PRO A 182 -6.54 23.68 -3.68
N VAL A 183 -5.38 23.22 -3.21
CA VAL A 183 -5.22 22.47 -1.96
C VAL A 183 -5.11 23.48 -0.81
N PRO A 184 -6.06 23.55 0.14
CA PRO A 184 -6.19 24.69 1.06
C PRO A 184 -5.20 24.71 2.23
N PHE A 185 -4.18 23.84 2.24
CA PHE A 185 -3.31 23.63 3.42
C PHE A 185 -1.82 23.88 3.21
N PHE A 186 -1.36 24.28 2.02
CA PHE A 186 0.08 24.32 1.71
C PHE A 186 0.74 25.70 1.69
N ASN A 187 0.02 26.79 2.00
CA ASN A 187 0.60 28.13 2.01
C ASN A 187 0.43 28.83 3.38
N GLN A 188 1.23 28.41 4.36
CA GLN A 188 1.68 29.31 5.42
C GLN A 188 3.20 29.16 5.60
N PRO A 189 3.94 30.27 5.76
CA PRO A 189 5.38 30.21 5.94
C PRO A 189 5.72 29.49 7.25
N ALA A 190 6.82 28.76 7.24
CA ALA A 190 7.36 28.06 8.40
C ALA A 190 7.51 29.02 9.59
N ILE A 191 6.78 28.75 10.67
CA ILE A 191 7.14 29.26 11.99
C ILE A 191 8.40 28.49 12.41
N VAL A 192 9.55 29.15 12.30
CA VAL A 192 10.79 28.71 12.93
C VAL A 192 10.59 28.82 14.44
N ALA A 193 10.12 27.74 15.08
CA ALA A 193 10.14 27.63 16.53
C ALA A 193 11.56 27.28 16.95
N LYS A 194 12.31 28.31 17.35
CA LYS A 194 13.54 28.14 18.13
C LYS A 194 13.23 27.31 19.37
N THR A 195 14.14 26.39 19.67
CA THR A 195 14.28 25.64 20.92
C THR A 195 13.89 26.47 22.15
N GLY A 196 12.84 26.02 22.83
CA GLY A 196 12.42 26.51 24.14
C GLY A 196 11.20 25.71 24.61
N LEU A 197 11.32 25.05 25.76
CA LEU A 197 10.16 24.52 26.50
C LEU A 197 9.22 25.69 26.81
N VAL A 198 8.03 25.68 26.23
CA VAL A 198 6.96 26.63 26.57
C VAL A 198 5.69 25.82 26.86
N SER A 199 5.25 25.88 28.10
CA SER A 199 3.92 25.45 28.54
C SER A 199 2.88 26.42 27.98
N LEU A 200 1.80 25.91 27.38
CA LEU A 200 0.66 26.76 27.02
C LEU A 200 -0.68 26.15 27.46
N PRO A 201 -1.58 26.96 28.05
CA PRO A 201 -2.87 26.55 28.57
C PRO A 201 -3.91 26.45 27.45
N VAL A 202 -4.85 25.53 27.62
CA VAL A 202 -5.95 25.28 26.67
C VAL A 202 -7.13 26.20 26.99
N SER A 203 -7.63 26.91 25.98
CA SER A 203 -9.00 27.43 25.97
C SER A 203 -9.65 27.13 24.62
N VAL A 204 -10.87 26.59 24.67
CA VAL A 204 -11.62 26.02 23.55
C VAL A 204 -12.70 27.00 23.11
N SER A 205 -12.76 27.30 21.82
CA SER A 205 -13.98 27.80 21.18
C SER A 205 -13.99 27.38 19.70
N GLY A 206 -15.05 26.67 19.32
CA GLY A 206 -15.20 26.07 18.00
C GLY A 206 -16.09 26.88 17.05
N THR A 207 -16.04 26.55 15.76
CA THR A 207 -17.18 26.49 14.81
C THR A 207 -16.69 25.97 13.42
N PRO A 208 -17.56 25.40 12.54
CA PRO A 208 -17.16 24.40 11.54
C PRO A 208 -17.31 24.79 10.04
N LEU A 209 -16.83 23.89 9.15
CA LEU A 209 -17.08 23.68 7.69
C LEU A 209 -16.28 24.57 6.70
N PRO A 210 -16.06 24.21 5.39
CA PRO A 210 -16.60 23.10 4.57
C PRO A 210 -15.55 22.27 3.75
N ILE A 211 -16.05 21.32 2.96
CA ILE A 211 -15.39 20.24 2.18
C ILE A 211 -14.72 20.73 0.87
N ALA A 212 -13.55 20.19 0.50
CA ALA A 212 -13.21 19.72 -0.87
C ALA A 212 -11.85 18.98 -0.90
N LEU A 213 -11.79 17.85 -1.63
CA LEU A 213 -10.61 16.96 -1.82
C LEU A 213 -9.80 17.35 -3.07
N PRO A 214 -8.49 17.00 -3.15
CA PRO A 214 -8.09 15.72 -3.77
C PRO A 214 -6.99 14.93 -3.03
N VAL A 215 -6.81 13.67 -3.48
CA VAL A 215 -6.02 12.55 -2.90
C VAL A 215 -4.56 12.52 -3.37
N PRO A 216 -3.61 12.06 -2.53
CA PRO A 216 -2.20 11.77 -2.88
C PRO A 216 -1.87 10.25 -2.97
N ASP A 217 -0.83 9.89 -3.72
CA ASP A 217 -0.11 8.59 -3.66
C ASP A 217 1.16 8.73 -2.78
N ALA A 218 1.82 7.75 -2.14
CA ALA A 218 1.58 6.36 -1.71
C ALA A 218 2.83 5.88 -0.90
N ILE A 219 2.69 4.89 0.02
CA ILE A 219 3.77 4.00 0.54
C ILE A 219 3.23 2.55 0.50
N ILE A 220 4.11 1.58 0.24
CA ILE A 220 3.83 0.28 -0.41
C ILE A 220 4.14 -0.93 0.50
N GLU A 221 3.25 -1.93 0.45
CA GLU A 221 3.25 -3.29 1.05
C GLU A 221 4.12 -4.34 0.29
N LYS A 222 3.97 -5.64 0.62
CA LYS A 222 4.61 -6.80 -0.04
C LYS A 222 4.65 -6.61 -1.56
N PRO A 223 5.82 -6.82 -2.20
CA PRO A 223 5.96 -6.51 -3.60
C PRO A 223 4.94 -7.21 -4.50
N ASP A 224 4.29 -6.45 -5.35
CA ASP A 224 3.64 -7.00 -6.52
C ASP A 224 4.74 -7.51 -7.48
N LEU A 225 4.96 -8.82 -7.49
CA LEU A 225 5.92 -9.47 -8.38
C LEU A 225 5.39 -9.57 -9.82
N ALA A 226 4.09 -9.35 -10.05
CA ALA A 226 3.52 -9.40 -11.40
C ALA A 226 4.10 -8.29 -12.29
N ALA A 227 4.51 -7.17 -11.70
CA ALA A 227 5.14 -6.05 -12.40
C ALA A 227 6.63 -6.27 -12.77
N LEU A 228 7.24 -7.36 -12.29
CA LEU A 228 8.59 -7.82 -12.63
C LEU A 228 8.54 -9.28 -13.17
N GLU A 229 7.53 -9.56 -14.00
CA GLU A 229 7.35 -10.86 -14.65
C GLU A 229 8.66 -11.32 -15.33
N GLY A 230 9.06 -12.58 -15.16
CA GLY A 230 10.29 -13.15 -15.74
C GLY A 230 11.64 -12.65 -15.20
N ILE A 231 11.65 -11.83 -14.14
CA ILE A 231 12.81 -11.69 -13.25
C ILE A 231 12.72 -12.80 -12.20
N SER A 232 13.85 -13.44 -11.86
CA SER A 232 13.84 -14.47 -10.81
C SER A 232 13.33 -13.89 -9.49
N GLU A 233 12.56 -14.67 -8.73
CA GLU A 233 11.95 -14.20 -7.47
C GLU A 233 12.99 -13.59 -6.51
N ALA A 234 14.20 -14.17 -6.46
CA ALA A 234 15.31 -13.66 -5.67
C ALA A 234 15.78 -12.27 -6.12
N GLN A 235 15.90 -12.03 -7.42
CA GLN A 235 16.28 -10.73 -7.98
C GLN A 235 15.15 -9.71 -7.84
N ALA A 236 13.90 -10.13 -8.07
CA ALA A 236 12.73 -9.27 -7.95
C ALA A 236 12.58 -8.74 -6.51
N ILE A 237 12.72 -9.59 -5.49
CA ILE A 237 12.69 -9.17 -4.08
C ILE A 237 13.81 -8.15 -3.78
N LYS A 238 15.02 -8.35 -4.31
CA LYS A 238 16.13 -7.39 -4.15
C LYS A 238 15.82 -6.05 -4.81
N LEU A 239 15.27 -6.07 -6.03
CA LEU A 239 14.87 -4.87 -6.77
C LEU A 239 13.75 -4.10 -6.06
N ILE A 240 12.73 -4.79 -5.57
CA ILE A 240 11.63 -4.11 -4.86
C ILE A 240 12.11 -3.48 -3.56
N LYS A 241 13.05 -4.13 -2.85
CA LYS A 241 13.72 -3.55 -1.68
C LYS A 241 14.53 -2.30 -2.04
N ALA A 242 15.16 -2.26 -3.20
CA ALA A 242 15.80 -1.06 -3.77
C ALA A 242 14.78 -0.04 -4.37
N GLY A 243 13.48 -0.22 -4.09
CA GLY A 243 12.42 0.67 -4.53
C GLY A 243 12.09 0.58 -6.03
N VAL A 244 12.55 -0.46 -6.72
CA VAL A 244 12.23 -0.74 -8.12
C VAL A 244 11.08 -1.74 -8.17
N LYS A 245 9.88 -1.26 -8.51
CA LYS A 245 8.63 -2.05 -8.39
C LYS A 245 8.04 -2.47 -9.73
N THR A 246 8.54 -1.90 -10.82
CA THR A 246 8.11 -2.20 -12.19
C THR A 246 9.32 -2.25 -13.12
N LEU A 247 9.19 -2.93 -14.26
CA LEU A 247 10.22 -2.94 -15.31
C LEU A 247 10.54 -1.53 -15.82
N ASP A 248 9.55 -0.64 -15.89
CA ASP A 248 9.78 0.76 -16.29
C ASP A 248 10.64 1.52 -15.28
N MET A 249 10.44 1.30 -13.97
CA MET A 249 11.28 1.88 -12.93
C MET A 249 12.71 1.32 -12.99
N LEU A 250 12.85 0.02 -13.30
CA LEU A 250 14.15 -0.61 -13.47
C LEU A 250 14.91 0.03 -14.63
N LEU A 251 14.24 0.16 -15.78
CA LEU A 251 14.82 0.75 -16.97
C LEU A 251 15.21 2.22 -16.75
N LEU A 252 14.35 2.99 -16.09
CA LEU A 252 14.63 4.40 -15.81
C LEU A 252 15.83 4.57 -14.87
N LYS A 253 15.89 3.79 -13.78
CA LYS A 253 17.00 3.87 -12.82
C LYS A 253 18.31 3.27 -13.34
N GLY A 254 18.24 2.26 -14.20
CA GLY A 254 19.40 1.58 -14.79
C GLY A 254 19.82 2.10 -16.17
N ALA A 255 19.22 3.20 -16.65
CA ALA A 255 19.44 3.72 -18.00
C ALA A 255 20.91 4.08 -18.29
N ASP A 256 21.70 4.48 -17.29
CA ASP A 256 23.11 4.83 -17.46
C ASP A 256 24.03 4.02 -16.55
N ARG A 257 25.33 4.05 -16.84
CA ARG A 257 26.33 3.26 -16.11
C ARG A 257 26.38 3.61 -14.62
N LYS A 258 26.14 4.87 -14.28
CA LYS A 258 26.11 5.33 -12.88
C LYS A 258 24.90 4.75 -12.14
N GLY A 259 23.72 4.83 -12.73
CA GLY A 259 22.48 4.28 -12.18
C GLY A 259 22.54 2.77 -12.02
N ARG A 260 23.12 2.04 -12.98
CA ARG A 260 23.35 0.59 -12.83
C ARG A 260 24.30 0.25 -11.70
N LYS A 261 25.39 1.00 -11.54
CA LYS A 261 26.32 0.80 -10.41
C LYS A 261 25.62 1.01 -9.07
N LEU A 262 24.83 2.06 -8.95
CA LEU A 262 24.03 2.32 -7.76
C LEU A 262 23.02 1.20 -7.49
N LEU A 263 22.33 0.71 -8.52
CA LEU A 263 21.41 -0.41 -8.38
C LEU A 263 22.13 -1.70 -7.99
N ALA A 264 23.31 -1.98 -8.54
CA ALA A 264 24.13 -3.14 -8.19
C ALA A 264 24.52 -3.11 -6.71
N ASP A 265 25.00 -1.95 -6.24
CA ASP A 265 25.36 -1.72 -4.84
C ASP A 265 24.14 -1.84 -3.90
N GLU A 266 22.98 -1.30 -4.28
CA GLU A 266 21.75 -1.32 -3.48
C GLU A 266 21.07 -2.70 -3.42
N THR A 267 21.17 -3.48 -4.49
CA THR A 267 20.48 -4.78 -4.63
C THR A 267 21.38 -5.96 -4.30
N ALA A 268 22.69 -5.73 -4.14
CA ALA A 268 23.71 -6.77 -4.07
C ALA A 268 23.59 -7.76 -5.25
N LEU A 269 23.43 -7.20 -6.45
CA LEU A 269 23.56 -7.87 -7.74
C LEU A 269 24.82 -7.36 -8.42
N SER A 270 25.41 -8.13 -9.33
CA SER A 270 26.54 -7.63 -10.12
C SER A 270 26.10 -6.53 -11.10
N GLU A 271 27.00 -5.63 -11.48
CA GLU A 271 26.72 -4.61 -12.52
C GLU A 271 26.27 -5.26 -13.85
N GLU A 272 26.77 -6.46 -14.14
CA GLU A 272 26.39 -7.27 -15.30
C GLU A 272 24.96 -7.81 -15.18
N GLU A 273 24.58 -8.38 -14.02
CA GLU A 273 23.21 -8.85 -13.78
C GLU A 273 22.20 -7.71 -13.89
N VAL A 274 22.53 -6.53 -13.32
CA VAL A 274 21.67 -5.35 -13.42
C VAL A 274 21.56 -4.89 -14.88
N LEU A 275 22.66 -4.86 -15.63
CA LEU A 275 22.64 -4.51 -17.04
C LEU A 275 21.74 -5.46 -17.84
N THR A 276 21.85 -6.77 -17.61
CA THR A 276 20.99 -7.77 -18.24
C THR A 276 19.51 -7.51 -17.95
N LEU A 277 19.14 -7.26 -16.69
CA LEU A 277 17.75 -7.00 -16.31
C LEU A 277 17.22 -5.69 -16.93
N VAL A 278 18.04 -4.65 -16.98
CA VAL A 278 17.71 -3.35 -17.62
C VAL A 278 17.51 -3.52 -19.12
N ASN A 279 18.37 -4.31 -19.77
CA ASN A 279 18.29 -4.60 -21.20
C ASN A 279 17.03 -5.38 -21.56
N ARG A 280 16.69 -6.39 -20.74
CA ARG A 280 15.41 -7.11 -20.86
C ARG A 280 14.21 -6.17 -20.68
N ALA A 281 14.28 -5.23 -19.74
CA ALA A 281 13.24 -4.21 -19.54
C ALA A 281 13.15 -3.23 -20.72
N ASP A 282 14.28 -2.85 -21.34
CA ASP A 282 14.29 -2.01 -22.56
C ASP A 282 13.63 -2.71 -23.74
N LEU A 283 13.93 -4.00 -23.94
CA LEU A 283 13.29 -4.84 -24.96
C LEU A 283 11.78 -5.00 -24.72
N ALA A 284 11.36 -5.11 -23.46
CA ALA A 284 9.95 -5.26 -23.09
C ALA A 284 9.07 -4.04 -23.43
N ARG A 285 9.67 -2.91 -23.81
CA ARG A 285 8.93 -1.74 -24.34
C ARG A 285 8.28 -2.01 -25.70
N ILE A 286 8.80 -2.99 -26.44
CA ILE A 286 8.26 -3.37 -27.74
C ILE A 286 7.02 -4.24 -27.52
N LYS A 287 5.91 -3.84 -28.12
CA LYS A 287 4.64 -4.54 -27.94
C LYS A 287 4.77 -5.98 -28.45
N GLY A 288 4.44 -6.93 -27.57
CA GLY A 288 4.53 -8.37 -27.85
C GLY A 288 5.85 -9.02 -27.39
N ILE A 289 6.82 -8.23 -26.92
CA ILE A 289 8.01 -8.76 -26.24
C ILE A 289 7.73 -8.73 -24.73
N GLY A 290 7.30 -9.87 -24.19
CA GLY A 290 7.33 -10.13 -22.76
C GLY A 290 8.69 -10.65 -22.31
N VAL A 291 8.83 -10.98 -21.03
CA VAL A 291 10.15 -11.30 -20.47
C VAL A 291 10.72 -12.63 -20.95
N HIS A 292 9.87 -13.60 -21.25
CA HIS A 292 10.32 -14.85 -21.87
C HIS A 292 10.86 -14.64 -23.29
N TYR A 293 10.31 -13.69 -24.04
CA TYR A 293 10.83 -13.37 -25.38
C TYR A 293 12.08 -12.48 -25.32
N SER A 294 12.21 -11.59 -24.33
CA SER A 294 13.46 -10.84 -24.15
C SER A 294 14.61 -11.74 -23.72
N GLU A 295 14.36 -12.74 -22.87
CA GLU A 295 15.37 -13.76 -22.52
C GLU A 295 15.75 -14.65 -23.73
N LEU A 296 14.79 -15.00 -24.58
CA LEU A 296 15.07 -15.73 -25.81
C LEU A 296 15.91 -14.89 -26.81
N LEU A 297 15.62 -13.58 -26.90
CA LEU A 297 16.36 -12.64 -27.75
C LEU A 297 17.80 -12.47 -27.26
N GLU A 298 18.01 -12.31 -25.95
CA GLU A 298 19.33 -12.27 -25.34
C GLU A 298 20.11 -13.56 -25.62
N ALA A 299 19.46 -14.71 -25.44
CA ALA A 299 20.08 -16.00 -25.76
C ALA A 299 20.39 -16.16 -27.26
N ALA A 300 19.74 -15.40 -28.14
CA ALA A 300 20.04 -15.28 -29.57
C ALA A 300 21.08 -14.20 -29.91
N GLY A 301 21.66 -13.56 -28.89
CA GLY A 301 22.66 -12.51 -28.97
C GLY A 301 22.08 -11.17 -29.42
N VAL A 302 20.84 -10.88 -29.02
CA VAL A 302 20.18 -9.58 -29.22
C VAL A 302 19.80 -9.06 -27.84
N ASP A 303 20.67 -8.22 -27.28
CA ASP A 303 20.53 -7.79 -25.89
C ASP A 303 19.88 -6.40 -25.82
N THR A 304 19.89 -5.64 -26.92
CA THR A 304 19.51 -4.22 -26.90
C THR A 304 18.52 -3.85 -28.00
N VAL A 305 17.69 -2.83 -27.75
CA VAL A 305 16.74 -2.29 -28.76
C VAL A 305 17.47 -1.82 -30.04
N PRO A 306 18.62 -1.10 -29.96
CA PRO A 306 19.38 -0.75 -31.16
C PRO A 306 19.90 -1.95 -31.95
N GLU A 307 20.34 -3.02 -31.28
CA GLU A 307 20.75 -4.26 -31.96
C GLU A 307 19.57 -4.90 -32.67
N LEU A 308 18.42 -5.02 -32.00
CA LEU A 308 17.21 -5.56 -32.60
C LEU A 308 16.77 -4.76 -33.83
N ALA A 309 16.86 -3.43 -33.78
CA ALA A 309 16.53 -2.53 -34.89
C ALA A 309 17.41 -2.77 -36.14
N GLN A 310 18.63 -3.30 -35.96
CA GLN A 310 19.57 -3.60 -37.03
C GLN A 310 19.47 -5.04 -37.56
N ARG A 311 18.73 -5.94 -36.88
CA ARG A 311 18.62 -7.34 -37.30
C ARG A 311 17.74 -7.50 -38.54
N ASN A 312 18.09 -8.50 -39.35
CA ASN A 312 17.20 -9.02 -40.38
C ASN A 312 16.19 -9.99 -39.74
N ALA A 313 14.89 -9.69 -39.85
CA ALA A 313 13.83 -10.45 -39.18
C ALA A 313 13.81 -11.94 -39.58
N ALA A 314 14.09 -12.29 -40.84
CA ALA A 314 14.09 -13.68 -41.30
C ALA A 314 15.24 -14.49 -40.67
N ASN A 315 16.44 -13.91 -40.65
CA ASN A 315 17.61 -14.55 -40.03
C ASN A 315 17.46 -14.65 -38.50
N LEU A 316 16.88 -13.61 -37.88
CA LEU A 316 16.61 -13.61 -36.45
C LEU A 316 15.62 -14.72 -36.08
N MET A 317 14.56 -14.91 -36.87
CA MET A 317 13.58 -15.97 -36.64
C MET A 317 14.23 -17.37 -36.64
N LEU A 318 15.09 -17.66 -37.63
CA LEU A 318 15.83 -18.93 -37.67
C LEU A 318 16.72 -19.11 -36.43
N LYS A 319 17.41 -18.04 -36.01
CA LYS A 319 18.27 -18.08 -34.83
C LYS A 319 17.46 -18.33 -33.54
N LEU A 320 16.30 -17.69 -33.38
CA LEU A 320 15.42 -17.91 -32.23
C LEU A 320 14.92 -19.35 -32.16
N GLN A 321 14.59 -19.96 -33.32
CA GLN A 321 14.21 -21.37 -33.38
C GLN A 321 15.34 -22.29 -32.90
N ASP A 322 16.57 -22.08 -33.39
CA ASP A 322 17.71 -22.94 -33.03
C ASP A 322 18.12 -22.78 -31.56
N VAL A 323 18.07 -21.57 -31.03
CA VAL A 323 18.29 -21.31 -29.60
C VAL A 323 17.19 -21.96 -28.76
N ASN A 324 15.93 -21.88 -29.16
CA ASN A 324 14.85 -22.49 -28.38
C ASN A 324 14.85 -24.03 -28.47
N LYS A 325 15.31 -24.63 -29.57
CA LYS A 325 15.51 -26.09 -29.67
C LYS A 325 16.50 -26.60 -28.62
N SER A 326 17.56 -25.84 -28.36
CA SER A 326 18.61 -26.21 -27.40
C SER A 326 18.27 -25.84 -25.96
N LYS A 327 17.82 -24.60 -25.73
CA LYS A 327 17.61 -24.05 -24.38
C LYS A 327 16.18 -24.16 -23.85
N LYS A 328 15.18 -24.37 -24.73
CA LYS A 328 13.75 -24.51 -24.37
C LYS A 328 13.23 -23.40 -23.45
N LEU A 329 13.53 -22.15 -23.80
CA LEU A 329 13.18 -20.96 -23.01
C LEU A 329 11.70 -20.58 -23.13
N VAL A 330 11.08 -20.87 -24.27
CA VAL A 330 9.65 -20.58 -24.52
C VAL A 330 8.90 -21.82 -24.97
N LEU A 331 7.66 -21.94 -24.52
CA LEU A 331 6.73 -22.99 -24.94
C LEU A 331 6.22 -22.75 -26.37
N GLN A 332 6.00 -21.49 -26.72
CA GLN A 332 5.55 -21.06 -28.05
C GLN A 332 6.58 -20.13 -28.66
N LEU A 333 6.99 -20.42 -29.90
CA LEU A 333 7.88 -19.56 -30.67
C LEU A 333 7.09 -18.39 -31.29
N PRO A 334 7.71 -17.21 -31.46
CA PRO A 334 7.07 -16.11 -32.16
C PRO A 334 6.85 -16.43 -33.63
N THR A 335 5.90 -15.75 -34.27
CA THR A 335 5.70 -15.85 -35.71
C THR A 335 6.69 -14.96 -36.47
N ALA A 336 6.93 -15.26 -37.75
CA ALA A 336 7.78 -14.42 -38.60
C ALA A 336 7.26 -12.97 -38.70
N GLU A 337 5.95 -12.78 -38.64
CA GLU A 337 5.31 -11.46 -38.63
C GLU A 337 5.56 -10.72 -37.31
N GLN A 338 5.46 -11.41 -36.16
CA GLN A 338 5.79 -10.83 -34.86
C GLN A 338 7.25 -10.37 -34.80
N VAL A 339 8.20 -11.20 -35.25
CA VAL A 339 9.62 -10.82 -35.27
C VAL A 339 9.87 -9.63 -36.21
N LYS A 340 9.19 -9.58 -37.37
CA LYS A 340 9.27 -8.44 -38.29
C LYS A 340 8.73 -7.16 -37.65
N ASP A 341 7.60 -7.25 -36.96
CA ASP A 341 6.98 -6.14 -36.24
C ASP A 341 7.88 -5.64 -35.10
N TRP A 342 8.49 -6.54 -34.33
CA TRP A 342 9.45 -6.19 -33.28
C TRP A 342 10.65 -5.39 -33.80
N VAL A 343 11.25 -5.85 -34.90
CA VAL A 343 12.35 -5.13 -35.57
C VAL A 343 11.91 -3.75 -36.04
N GLN A 344 10.68 -3.64 -36.56
CA GLN A 344 10.14 -2.35 -37.04
C GLN A 344 9.86 -1.39 -35.89
N GLN A 345 9.24 -1.86 -34.81
CA GLN A 345 9.02 -1.07 -33.59
C GLN A 345 10.36 -0.59 -33.00
N ALA A 346 11.36 -1.48 -32.91
CA ALA A 346 12.69 -1.15 -32.40
C ALA A 346 13.35 0.02 -33.15
N LYS A 347 13.17 0.12 -34.48
CA LYS A 347 13.68 1.23 -35.30
C LYS A 347 13.05 2.58 -34.97
N THR A 348 11.81 2.57 -34.48
CA THR A 348 11.06 3.79 -34.15
C THR A 348 11.23 4.23 -32.70
N LEU A 349 11.72 3.33 -31.84
CA LEU A 349 11.91 3.60 -30.43
C LEU A 349 13.17 4.43 -30.19
N ARG A 350 13.04 5.42 -29.30
CA ARG A 350 14.18 6.18 -28.82
C ARG A 350 15.04 5.29 -27.91
N ARG A 351 16.36 5.43 -28.05
CA ARG A 351 17.35 4.81 -27.18
C ARG A 351 17.20 5.36 -25.77
N MET A 352 17.02 4.46 -24.81
CA MET A 352 16.92 4.80 -23.38
C MET A 352 18.19 4.41 -22.62
N VAL A 353 18.81 3.27 -22.96
CA VAL A 353 20.00 2.78 -22.25
C VAL A 353 21.30 3.27 -22.89
N THR A 354 22.18 3.78 -22.04
CA THR A 354 23.55 4.21 -22.32
C THR A 354 24.53 3.26 -21.64
N TYR A 355 25.63 2.92 -22.33
CA TYR A 355 26.54 1.83 -21.95
C TYR A 355 27.86 2.38 -21.46
#